data_AF-A0A0F8FJ24-F1
#
_entry.id   AF-A0A0F8FJ24-F1
#
_cell.length_a   1.000
_cell.length_b   1.000
_cell.length_c   1.000
_cell.angle_alpha   90.00
_cell.angle_beta   90.00
_cell.angle_gamma   90.00
#
_symmetry.space_group_name_H-M   'P 1'
#
loop_
_entity.id
_entity.type
_entity.pdbx_description
1 polymer ?
#
loop_
_entity_poly.entity_id
_entity_poly.type
_entity_poly.pdbx_seq_one_letter_code
_entity_poly.pdbx_strand_id
1 'polypeptide(L)'
;MSGELIILEKKYSERNLQLITGKKDISSHTMDIPEEMLLLSEVIEDPRKLPYLLETFYTAQIKNEKAFHFALLRVQVDSDIRMHEDIQRYQQRRYVAETLEKLLYGELMLSVGDNTSLEED
;
A
#
# COMPACT_ATOMS: atom_id res chain seq x y z
N MET A 1 -2.27 20.41 -8.54
CA MET A 1 -3.11 19.55 -9.41
C MET A 1 -2.57 18.13 -9.26
N SER A 2 -3.41 17.16 -8.90
CA SER A 2 -2.99 15.76 -8.89
C SER A 2 -2.86 15.30 -10.33
N GLY A 3 -1.67 14.86 -10.75
CA GLY A 3 -1.49 14.25 -12.06
C GLY A 3 -2.21 12.90 -12.15
N GLU A 4 -2.69 12.57 -13.35
CA GLU A 4 -3.17 11.24 -13.71
C GLU A 4 -2.19 10.62 -14.73
N LEU A 5 -1.92 9.33 -14.58
CA LEU A 5 -1.13 8.55 -15.54
C LEU A 5 -1.98 7.42 -16.11
N ILE A 6 -1.82 7.15 -17.40
CA ILE A 6 -2.48 6.03 -18.07
C ILE A 6 -1.46 4.90 -18.20
N ILE A 7 -1.76 3.76 -17.58
CA ILE A 7 -0.94 2.54 -17.62
C ILE A 7 -1.89 1.39 -17.94
N LEU A 8 -1.59 0.61 -18.98
CA LEU A 8 -2.44 -0.51 -19.43
C LEU A 8 -3.93 -0.11 -19.56
N GLU A 9 -4.18 1.01 -20.24
CA GLU A 9 -5.53 1.58 -20.46
C GLU A 9 -6.31 2.00 -19.21
N LYS A 10 -5.70 1.90 -18.02
CA LYS A 10 -6.28 2.35 -16.75
C LYS A 10 -5.65 3.65 -16.26
N LYS A 11 -6.46 4.46 -15.59
CA LYS A 11 -6.02 5.71 -14.95
C LYS A 11 -5.54 5.46 -13.53
N TYR A 12 -4.40 6.04 -13.19
CA TYR A 12 -3.81 6.00 -11.86
C TYR A 12 -3.48 7.40 -11.37
N SER A 13 -3.66 7.64 -10.07
CA SER A 13 -3.16 8.84 -9.41
C SER A 13 -1.63 8.80 -9.40
N GLU A 14 -1.00 9.81 -10.00
CA GLU A 14 0.46 9.95 -10.00
C GLU A 14 1.00 9.97 -8.56
N ARG A 15 0.31 10.68 -7.66
CA ARG A 15 0.68 10.78 -6.25
C ARG A 15 0.68 9.41 -5.55
N ASN A 16 -0.34 8.58 -5.81
CA ASN A 16 -0.39 7.25 -5.21
C ASN A 16 0.75 6.37 -5.75
N LEU A 17 1.05 6.44 -7.05
CA LEU A 17 2.15 5.69 -7.63
C LEU A 17 3.51 6.15 -7.09
N GLN A 18 3.73 7.46 -6.94
CA GLN A 18 4.94 7.99 -6.31
C GLN A 18 5.10 7.50 -4.87
N LEU A 19 4.00 7.50 -4.10
CA LEU A 19 3.98 7.01 -2.73
C LEU A 19 4.33 5.51 -2.66
N ILE A 20 3.64 4.68 -3.43
CA ILE A 20 3.78 3.22 -3.44
C ILE A 20 5.20 2.82 -3.86
N THR A 21 5.68 3.40 -4.96
CA THR A 21 7.01 3.08 -5.52
C THR A 21 8.16 3.76 -4.79
N GLY A 22 7.89 4.82 -4.01
CA GLY A 22 8.92 5.66 -3.39
C GLY A 22 9.71 6.52 -4.39
N LYS A 23 9.24 6.65 -5.64
CA LYS A 23 9.91 7.42 -6.70
C LYS A 23 9.19 8.75 -6.91
N LYS A 24 9.93 9.87 -6.89
CA LYS A 24 9.35 11.21 -7.14
C LYS A 24 9.03 11.46 -8.61
N ASP A 25 9.89 11.02 -9.53
CA ASP A 25 9.58 11.04 -10.97
C ASP A 25 9.12 9.65 -11.40
N ILE A 26 7.81 9.44 -11.45
CA ILE A 26 7.22 8.17 -11.88
C ILE A 26 6.86 8.17 -13.37
N SER A 27 6.77 9.35 -13.99
CA SER A 27 6.38 9.53 -15.40
C SER A 27 7.36 8.84 -16.35
N SER A 28 8.65 8.81 -15.99
CA SER A 28 9.73 8.15 -16.73
C SER A 28 9.80 6.62 -16.52
N HIS A 29 9.00 6.05 -15.63
CA HIS A 29 9.11 4.66 -15.17
C HIS A 29 7.79 3.89 -15.16
N THR A 30 6.76 4.38 -15.87
CA THR A 30 5.41 3.82 -15.83
C THR A 30 5.33 2.36 -16.29
N MET A 31 6.20 1.93 -17.22
CA MET A 31 6.26 0.55 -17.72
C MET A 31 6.98 -0.42 -16.78
N ASP A 32 7.73 0.08 -15.81
CA ASP A 32 8.52 -0.73 -14.87
C ASP A 32 7.78 -1.00 -13.55
N ILE A 33 6.57 -0.48 -13.39
CA ILE A 33 5.79 -0.64 -12.16
C ILE A 33 5.24 -2.07 -12.11
N PRO A 34 5.57 -2.87 -11.09
CA PRO A 34 5.02 -4.21 -10.92
C PRO A 34 3.49 -4.20 -10.78
N GLU A 35 2.83 -5.24 -11.27
CA GLU A 35 1.36 -5.34 -11.28
C GLU A 35 0.78 -5.27 -9.87
N GLU A 36 1.44 -5.90 -8.90
CA GLU A 36 1.07 -5.86 -7.49
C GLU A 36 1.03 -4.42 -6.94
N MET A 37 1.93 -3.54 -7.40
CA MET A 37 1.96 -2.13 -7.01
C MET A 37 0.86 -1.31 -7.69
N LEU A 38 0.49 -1.66 -8.93
CA LEU A 38 -0.66 -1.07 -9.62
C LEU A 38 -1.97 -1.45 -8.91
N LEU A 39 -2.13 -2.72 -8.56
CA LEU A 39 -3.27 -3.21 -7.78
C LEU A 39 -3.37 -2.48 -6.44
N LEU A 40 -2.25 -2.34 -5.71
CA LEU A 40 -2.25 -1.59 -4.46
C LEU A 40 -2.71 -0.14 -4.68
N SER A 41 -2.26 0.51 -5.75
CA SER A 41 -2.68 1.88 -6.13
C SER A 41 -4.18 1.98 -6.35
N GLU A 42 -4.78 0.98 -7.01
CA GLU A 42 -6.22 0.92 -7.21
C GLU A 42 -6.99 0.79 -5.88
N VAL A 43 -6.51 -0.05 -4.97
CA VAL A 43 -7.22 -0.33 -3.71
C VAL A 43 -7.07 0.80 -2.69
N ILE A 44 -5.94 1.51 -2.65
CA ILE A 44 -5.82 2.69 -1.78
C ILE A 44 -6.57 3.91 -2.33
N GLU A 45 -6.90 3.92 -3.62
CA GLU A 45 -7.78 4.93 -4.22
C GLU A 45 -9.26 4.60 -3.97
N ASP A 46 -9.65 3.32 -4.10
CA ASP A 46 -10.98 2.84 -3.71
C ASP A 46 -10.90 1.61 -2.78
N PRO A 47 -10.89 1.82 -1.45
CA PRO A 47 -10.80 0.75 -0.45
C PRO A 47 -11.91 -0.31 -0.55
N ARG A 48 -13.05 0.00 -1.17
CA ARG A 48 -14.17 -0.95 -1.34
C ARG A 48 -13.83 -2.06 -2.33
N LYS A 49 -12.75 -1.92 -3.12
CA LYS A 49 -12.25 -2.98 -3.99
C LYS A 49 -11.54 -4.09 -3.22
N LEU A 50 -11.01 -3.82 -2.02
CA LEU A 50 -10.18 -4.75 -1.27
C LEU A 50 -10.83 -6.14 -1.10
N PRO A 51 -12.10 -6.28 -0.63
CA PRO A 51 -12.70 -7.59 -0.40
C PRO A 51 -12.71 -8.50 -1.62
N TYR A 52 -12.84 -7.92 -2.82
CA TYR A 52 -12.87 -8.65 -4.08
C TYR A 52 -11.47 -9.02 -4.61
N LEU A 53 -10.43 -8.35 -4.09
CA LEU A 53 -9.04 -8.53 -4.51
C LEU A 53 -8.19 -9.27 -3.47
N LEU A 54 -8.75 -9.68 -2.33
CA LEU A 54 -8.02 -10.40 -1.28
C LEU A 54 -7.33 -11.66 -1.82
N GLU A 55 -8.07 -12.50 -2.55
CA GLU A 55 -7.51 -13.72 -3.17
C GLU A 55 -6.46 -13.38 -4.24
N THR A 56 -6.70 -12.33 -5.02
CA THR A 56 -5.73 -11.84 -6.02
C THR A 56 -4.41 -11.45 -5.38
N PHE A 57 -4.43 -10.70 -4.27
CA PHE A 57 -3.20 -10.38 -3.53
C PHE A 57 -2.57 -11.62 -2.91
N TYR A 58 -3.36 -12.48 -2.25
CA TYR A 58 -2.86 -13.66 -1.55
C TYR A 58 -2.15 -14.66 -2.47
N THR A 59 -2.62 -14.77 -3.72
CA THR A 59 -2.07 -15.69 -4.72
C THR A 59 -1.13 -15.01 -5.72
N ALA A 60 -0.94 -13.69 -5.62
CA ALA A 60 -0.07 -12.95 -6.52
C ALA A 60 1.39 -13.40 -6.39
N GLN A 61 2.06 -13.58 -7.52
CA GLN A 61 3.50 -13.76 -7.55
C GLN A 61 4.19 -12.40 -7.41
N ILE A 62 4.40 -11.95 -6.18
CA ILE A 62 5.07 -10.68 -5.89
C ILE A 62 6.52 -10.77 -6.39
N LYS A 63 6.91 -9.90 -7.34
CA LYS A 63 8.23 -9.95 -7.99
C LYS A 63 9.36 -9.62 -7.02
N ASN A 64 9.10 -8.73 -6.07
CA ASN A 64 10.04 -8.33 -5.03
C ASN A 64 9.29 -8.09 -3.72
N GLU A 65 9.25 -9.12 -2.87
CA GLU A 65 8.52 -9.09 -1.60
C GLU A 65 8.93 -7.92 -0.71
N LYS A 66 10.23 -7.69 -0.55
CA LYS A 66 10.74 -6.59 0.28
C LYS A 66 10.27 -5.23 -0.25
N ALA A 67 10.30 -5.02 -1.56
CA ALA A 67 9.85 -3.76 -2.16
C ALA A 67 8.33 -3.56 -1.97
N PHE A 68 7.53 -4.63 -2.09
CA PHE A 68 6.09 -4.57 -1.87
C PHE A 68 5.73 -4.33 -0.40
N HIS A 69 6.42 -5.00 0.53
CA HIS A 69 6.27 -4.78 1.98
C HIS A 69 6.53 -3.31 2.34
N PHE A 70 7.60 -2.72 1.81
CA PHE A 70 7.86 -1.29 1.97
C PHE A 70 6.80 -0.38 1.32
N ALA A 71 6.15 -0.82 0.24
CA ALA A 71 5.05 -0.06 -0.36
C ALA A 71 3.84 0.02 0.59
N LEU A 72 3.48 -1.09 1.24
CA LEU A 72 2.43 -1.12 2.28
C LEU A 72 2.81 -0.20 3.45
N LEU A 73 4.07 -0.28 3.91
CA LEU A 73 4.55 0.58 4.99
C LEU A 73 4.47 2.07 4.63
N ARG A 74 4.84 2.45 3.40
CA ARG A 74 4.72 3.85 2.95
C ARG A 74 3.28 4.34 2.99
N VAL A 75 2.30 3.50 2.61
CA VAL A 75 0.89 3.86 2.68
C VAL A 75 0.45 4.08 4.13
N GLN A 76 0.92 3.25 5.07
CA GLN A 76 0.62 3.43 6.50
C GLN A 76 1.18 4.76 7.02
N VAL A 77 2.47 5.00 6.79
CA VAL A 77 3.16 6.24 7.24
C VAL A 77 2.53 7.50 6.62
N ASP A 78 2.24 7.52 5.32
CA ASP A 78 1.54 8.66 4.68
C ASP A 78 0.16 8.88 5.29
N SER A 79 -0.56 7.80 5.59
CA SER A 79 -1.88 7.88 6.20
C SER A 79 -1.83 8.45 7.62
N ASP A 80 -0.86 8.05 8.43
CA ASP A 80 -0.69 8.58 9.78
C ASP A 80 -0.29 10.07 9.78
N ILE A 81 0.64 10.47 8.90
CA ILE A 81 1.08 11.88 8.76
C ILE A 81 -0.10 12.77 8.35
N ARG A 82 -0.96 12.28 7.46
CA ARG A 82 -2.01 13.08 6.80
C ARG A 82 -3.40 12.85 7.36
N MET A 83 -3.54 12.04 8.42
CA MET A 83 -4.82 11.71 9.04
C MET A 83 -5.68 12.94 9.36
N HIS A 84 -5.04 14.02 9.81
CA HIS A 84 -5.71 15.28 10.15
C HIS A 84 -6.33 16.00 8.95
N GLU A 85 -5.88 15.71 7.72
CA GLU A 85 -6.41 16.33 6.49
C GLU A 85 -7.76 15.73 6.09
N ASP A 86 -7.91 14.41 6.25
CA ASP A 86 -9.13 13.65 5.94
C ASP A 86 -9.11 12.31 6.68
N ILE A 87 -9.66 12.31 7.90
CA ILE A 87 -9.61 11.15 8.80
C ILE A 87 -10.19 9.92 8.13
N GLN A 88 -11.35 10.05 7.47
CA GLN A 88 -12.01 8.91 6.87
C GLN A 88 -11.17 8.31 5.74
N ARG A 89 -10.66 9.15 4.83
CA ARG A 89 -9.84 8.69 3.71
C ARG A 89 -8.55 8.02 4.18
N TYR A 90 -7.81 8.64 5.10
CA TYR A 90 -6.51 8.11 5.53
C TYR A 90 -6.66 6.91 6.46
N GLN A 91 -7.70 6.84 7.29
CA GLN A 91 -7.99 5.64 8.08
C GLN A 91 -8.31 4.44 7.18
N GLN A 92 -9.08 4.63 6.10
CA GLN A 92 -9.36 3.55 5.15
C GLN A 92 -8.12 3.11 4.37
N ARG A 93 -7.26 4.05 3.94
CA ARG A 93 -5.98 3.73 3.28
C ARG A 93 -5.06 2.94 4.21
N ARG A 94 -4.95 3.33 5.48
CA ARG A 94 -4.18 2.59 6.48
C ARG A 94 -4.73 1.19 6.70
N TYR A 95 -6.05 1.06 6.84
CA TYR A 95 -6.71 -0.24 6.96
C TYR A 95 -6.40 -1.18 5.79
N VAL A 96 -6.44 -0.68 4.55
CA VAL A 96 -6.06 -1.47 3.36
C VAL A 96 -4.63 -2.00 3.50
N ALA A 97 -3.68 -1.12 3.81
CA ALA A 97 -2.27 -1.49 3.89
C ALA A 97 -1.98 -2.48 5.02
N GLU A 98 -2.52 -2.24 6.23
CA GLU A 98 -2.37 -3.14 7.37
C GLU A 98 -3.02 -4.51 7.12
N THR A 99 -4.18 -4.54 6.46
CA THR A 99 -4.89 -5.80 6.14
C THR A 99 -4.08 -6.63 5.15
N LEU A 100 -3.57 -6.02 4.08
CA LEU A 100 -2.73 -6.70 3.11
C LEU A 100 -1.39 -7.13 3.73
N GLU A 101 -0.81 -6.33 4.61
CA GLU A 101 0.44 -6.69 5.27
C GLU A 101 0.26 -7.91 6.18
N LYS A 102 -0.78 -7.93 7.01
CA LYS A 102 -1.12 -9.09 7.84
C LYS A 102 -1.46 -10.33 7.01
N LEU A 103 -2.19 -10.16 5.90
CA LEU A 103 -2.55 -11.25 5.01
C LEU A 103 -1.34 -11.92 4.36
N LEU A 104 -0.35 -11.12 3.94
CA LEU A 104 0.79 -11.59 3.16
C LEU A 104 2.02 -11.94 4.01
N TYR A 105 2.20 -11.27 5.15
CA TYR A 105 3.41 -11.37 5.97
C TYR A 105 3.14 -11.80 7.42
N GLY A 106 1.87 -11.94 7.83
CA GLY A 106 1.46 -12.39 9.16
C GLY A 106 1.50 -11.32 10.25
N GLU A 107 2.34 -10.30 10.12
CA GLU A 107 2.50 -9.23 11.09
C GLU A 107 2.73 -7.86 10.45
N LEU A 108 2.54 -6.79 11.22
CA LEU A 108 2.87 -5.43 10.79
C LEU A 108 4.35 -5.15 11.06
N MET A 109 5.04 -4.56 10.08
CA MET A 109 6.45 -4.16 10.25
C MET A 109 6.62 -3.07 11.31
N LEU A 110 5.63 -2.18 11.45
CA LEU A 110 5.53 -1.24 12.56
C LEU A 110 4.36 -1.64 13.48
N SER A 111 4.50 -2.77 14.17
CA SER A 111 3.57 -3.09 15.25
C SER A 111 3.84 -2.21 16.47
N VAL A 112 2.78 -1.64 17.06
CA VAL A 112 2.89 -0.98 18.37
C VAL A 112 2.91 -2.10 19.42
N GLY A 113 4.12 -2.65 19.65
CA GLY A 113 4.50 -3.40 20.84
C GLY A 113 4.00 -4.84 20.97
N ASP A 114 4.84 -5.79 20.56
CA ASP A 114 5.06 -7.03 21.34
C ASP A 114 6.32 -6.84 22.19
N ASN A 115 6.26 -5.93 23.16
CA ASN A 115 7.17 -5.92 24.33
C ASN A 115 6.46 -6.55 25.53
N THR A 116 5.81 -7.70 25.30
CA THR A 116 5.27 -8.57 26.34
C THR A 116 5.64 -10.01 26.05
N SER A 117 6.93 -10.28 25.96
CA SER A 117 7.50 -11.43 26.66
C SER A 117 8.16 -10.90 27.93
N LEU A 118 7.31 -10.66 28.91
CA LEU A 118 7.70 -10.55 30.31
C LEU A 118 8.54 -11.79 30.65
N GLU A 119 9.61 -11.53 31.40
CA GLU A 119 10.42 -12.50 32.12
C GLU A 119 9.51 -13.62 32.70
N GLU A 120 9.74 -14.86 32.28
CA GLU A 120 9.26 -16.02 33.04
C GLU A 120 10.29 -16.30 34.13
N ASP A 121 9.82 -16.21 35.38
CA ASP A 121 10.54 -16.47 36.65
C ASP A 121 11.28 -17.83 36.69
#